data_AF-A0A1B1T9Q3-F1
#
_entry.id   AF-A0A1B1T9Q3-F1
#
_cell.length_a   1.000
_cell.length_b   1.000
_cell.length_c   1.000
_cell.angle_alpha   90.00
_cell.angle_beta   90.00
_cell.angle_gamma   90.00
#
_symmetry.space_group_name_H-M   'P 1'
#
loop_
_entity.id
_entity.type
_entity.pdbx_description
1 polymer ?
#
loop_
_entity_poly.entity_id
_entity_poly.type
_entity_poly.pdbx_seq_one_letter_code
_entity_poly.pdbx_strand_id
1 'polypeptide(L)'
;MSRILNWSEDELSSYYEDREIDLSWINKSSRHQFRWKSLKGPWITSDRRISSSKKLIELFSKSMPTDVYVSTSSWLDPINLPRIKDTKRPSPILLDHLVVFDIDIRPFCLTRLEEARKATLNLRNWLIDNTDIKIRHITFSGSKGFHIIGDDPDRKSFSEPDPLLREEKVKSQRKQLLNQVIEAGHPVDKVVTADTRRVIRLPGTIHGKTGWVCTILNDEWIELPVNEWTNKIPKHDSAIKIPKKPPIRIPKFSLPKINLRFPSKKIASASQYTSLELSSHVSGTNDRSAFVSWLPRKWGDIR
;
A
#
# COMPACT_ATOMS: atom_id res chain seq x y z
N MET A 1 3.34 19.69 23.39
CA MET A 1 2.87 18.28 23.34
C MET A 1 2.24 18.02 21.99
N SER A 2 2.67 17.01 21.24
CA SER A 2 2.01 16.64 19.98
C SER A 2 0.62 16.07 20.31
N ARG A 3 -0.45 16.75 19.90
CA ARG A 3 -1.82 16.24 20.01
C ARG A 3 -1.88 14.89 19.29
N ILE A 4 -2.11 13.82 20.03
CA ILE A 4 -2.36 12.49 19.47
C ILE A 4 -3.84 12.48 19.09
N LEU A 5 -4.11 12.16 17.83
CA LEU A 5 -5.48 12.00 17.36
C LEU A 5 -6.00 10.65 17.84
N ASN A 6 -7.10 10.67 18.58
CA ASN A 6 -7.82 9.47 18.99
C ASN A 6 -9.10 9.42 18.18
N TRP A 7 -9.33 8.29 17.53
CA TRP A 7 -10.50 8.04 16.69
C TRP A 7 -11.41 7.04 17.38
N SER A 8 -12.72 7.22 17.22
CA SER A 8 -13.73 6.20 17.50
C SER A 8 -14.18 5.50 16.21
N GLU A 9 -14.78 4.31 16.34
CA GLU A 9 -15.38 3.61 15.19
C GLU A 9 -16.52 4.45 14.58
N ASP A 10 -17.35 5.09 15.41
CA ASP A 10 -18.49 5.91 14.97
C ASP A 10 -18.05 7.12 14.16
N GLU A 11 -17.00 7.84 14.61
CA GLU A 11 -16.44 8.98 13.86
C GLU A 11 -15.90 8.54 12.49
N LEU A 12 -15.17 7.43 12.43
CA LEU A 12 -14.64 6.93 11.14
C LEU A 12 -15.77 6.40 10.25
N SER A 13 -16.76 5.73 10.82
CA SER A 13 -17.93 5.25 10.08
C SER A 13 -18.67 6.41 9.44
N SER A 14 -19.02 7.43 10.23
CA SER A 14 -19.68 8.64 9.74
C SER A 14 -18.84 9.36 8.68
N TYR A 15 -17.51 9.39 8.82
CA TYR A 15 -16.66 9.98 7.82
C TYR A 15 -16.72 9.25 6.46
N TYR A 16 -16.78 7.92 6.44
CA TYR A 16 -16.73 7.12 5.21
C TYR A 16 -18.11 6.82 4.60
N GLU A 17 -19.20 6.89 5.38
CA GLU A 17 -20.55 6.51 4.95
C GLU A 17 -21.03 7.28 3.71
N ASP A 18 -20.82 8.59 3.67
CA ASP A 18 -21.31 9.48 2.60
C ASP A 18 -20.23 9.89 1.59
N ARG A 19 -19.05 9.28 1.64
CA ARG A 19 -17.92 9.69 0.79
C ARG A 19 -17.63 8.67 -0.30
N GLU A 20 -17.54 9.17 -1.53
CA GLU A 20 -16.99 8.40 -2.63
C GLU A 20 -15.46 8.47 -2.64
N ILE A 21 -14.83 7.30 -2.63
CA ILE A 21 -13.38 7.15 -2.81
C ILE A 21 -13.13 6.90 -4.29
N ASP A 22 -12.53 7.88 -4.97
CA ASP A 22 -12.20 7.75 -6.38
C ASP A 22 -11.15 6.63 -6.61
N LEU A 23 -11.55 5.62 -7.37
CA LEU A 23 -10.71 4.51 -7.81
C LEU A 23 -10.38 4.59 -9.31
N SER A 24 -10.91 5.57 -10.04
CA SER A 24 -10.76 5.70 -11.50
C SER A 24 -9.33 5.95 -11.94
N TRP A 25 -8.50 6.52 -11.05
CA TRP A 25 -7.08 6.67 -11.28
C TRP A 25 -6.33 5.35 -11.40
N ILE A 26 -6.94 4.21 -11.03
CA ILE A 26 -6.45 2.85 -11.29
C ILE A 26 -7.33 2.20 -12.36
N ASN A 27 -6.72 1.64 -13.41
CA ASN A 27 -7.47 1.04 -14.53
C ASN A 27 -8.48 -0.05 -14.10
N LYS A 28 -8.07 -1.00 -13.25
CA LYS A 28 -8.95 -2.06 -12.73
C LYS A 28 -8.67 -2.32 -11.26
N SER A 29 -9.36 -1.61 -10.37
CA SER A 29 -9.21 -1.75 -8.91
C SER A 29 -9.35 -3.20 -8.43
N SER A 30 -10.19 -4.03 -9.09
CA SER A 30 -10.40 -5.44 -8.73
C SER A 30 -9.18 -6.35 -8.92
N ARG A 31 -8.11 -5.84 -9.55
CA ARG A 31 -6.82 -6.51 -9.71
C ARG A 31 -5.77 -6.06 -8.69
N HIS A 32 -6.11 -5.11 -7.82
CA HIS A 32 -5.21 -4.62 -6.79
C HIS A 32 -5.58 -5.20 -5.42
N GLN A 33 -4.57 -5.38 -4.59
CA GLN A 33 -4.76 -5.75 -3.20
C GLN A 33 -5.04 -4.49 -2.38
N PHE A 34 -6.09 -4.52 -1.58
CA PHE A 34 -6.40 -3.46 -0.62
C PHE A 34 -6.05 -3.91 0.79
N ARG A 35 -5.52 -2.98 1.58
CA ARG A 35 -5.17 -3.21 2.97
C ARG A 35 -5.52 -1.99 3.80
N TRP A 36 -5.88 -2.18 5.05
CA TRP A 36 -6.12 -1.07 5.96
C TRP A 36 -5.67 -1.39 7.38
N LYS A 37 -5.46 -0.34 8.17
CA LYS A 37 -5.27 -0.46 9.62
C LYS A 37 -6.55 -0.04 10.31
N SER A 38 -7.01 -0.83 11.27
CA SER A 38 -8.13 -0.47 12.11
C SER A 38 -7.71 0.04 13.47
N LEU A 39 -8.68 0.56 14.23
CA LEU A 39 -8.49 1.01 15.62
C LEU A 39 -8.10 -0.13 16.55
N LYS A 40 -8.60 -1.34 16.28
CA LYS A 40 -8.41 -2.53 17.10
C LYS A 40 -7.06 -3.21 16.85
N GLY A 41 -6.37 -2.87 15.75
CA GLY A 41 -5.23 -3.62 15.20
C GLY A 41 -5.64 -5.04 14.77
N PRO A 42 -4.86 -5.80 13.97
CA PRO A 42 -3.66 -5.48 13.19
C PRO A 42 -3.99 -4.90 11.79
N TRP A 43 -3.04 -4.97 10.86
CA TRP A 43 -3.31 -4.77 9.43
C TRP A 43 -4.31 -5.79 8.92
N ILE A 44 -5.33 -5.31 8.21
CA ILE A 44 -6.32 -6.13 7.51
C ILE A 44 -5.97 -6.09 6.03
N THR A 45 -5.93 -7.26 5.40
CA THR A 45 -5.85 -7.39 3.93
C THR A 45 -7.21 -7.85 3.45
N SER A 46 -7.72 -7.24 2.38
CA SER A 46 -9.00 -7.64 1.83
C SER A 46 -8.97 -9.09 1.37
N ASP A 47 -9.99 -9.84 1.76
CA ASP A 47 -10.29 -11.20 1.31
C ASP A 47 -11.14 -11.22 0.03
N ARG A 48 -11.51 -10.04 -0.50
CA ARG A 48 -12.37 -9.89 -1.68
C ARG A 48 -11.80 -8.90 -2.68
N ARG A 49 -12.14 -9.09 -3.96
CA ARG A 49 -11.79 -8.13 -5.01
C ARG A 49 -12.68 -6.89 -4.90
N ILE A 50 -12.08 -5.72 -4.92
CA ILE A 50 -12.78 -4.44 -4.78
C ILE A 50 -12.87 -3.77 -6.14
N SER A 51 -14.09 -3.70 -6.68
CA SER A 51 -14.38 -3.12 -8.01
C SER A 51 -14.98 -1.72 -7.95
N SER A 52 -15.35 -1.23 -6.77
CA SER A 52 -16.00 0.06 -6.58
C SER A 52 -15.77 0.60 -5.18
N SER A 53 -15.95 1.92 -5.02
CA SER A 53 -15.90 2.59 -3.71
C SER A 53 -16.91 2.01 -2.72
N LYS A 54 -18.15 1.80 -3.16
CA LYS A 54 -19.21 1.22 -2.32
C LYS A 54 -18.79 -0.13 -1.70
N LYS A 55 -18.23 -1.05 -2.50
CA LYS A 55 -17.75 -2.34 -2.01
C LYS A 55 -16.59 -2.20 -1.03
N LEU A 56 -15.71 -1.21 -1.24
CA LEU A 56 -14.61 -0.93 -0.31
C LEU A 56 -15.16 -0.48 1.06
N ILE A 57 -16.11 0.45 1.05
CA ILE A 57 -16.73 0.99 2.27
C ILE A 57 -17.54 -0.08 3.00
N GLU A 58 -18.30 -0.91 2.28
CA GLU A 58 -19.00 -2.06 2.86
C GLU A 58 -18.04 -3.00 3.62
N LEU A 59 -16.81 -3.19 3.15
CA LEU A 59 -15.80 -4.00 3.83
C LEU A 59 -15.24 -3.34 5.10
N PHE A 60 -15.29 -2.01 5.20
CA PHE A 60 -14.90 -1.28 6.40
C PHE A 60 -15.88 -1.47 7.57
N SER A 61 -17.16 -1.76 7.30
CA SER A 61 -18.20 -1.99 8.34
C SER A 61 -17.80 -3.00 9.42
N LYS A 62 -16.88 -3.92 9.10
CA LYS A 62 -16.35 -4.91 10.04
C LYS A 62 -15.24 -4.37 10.94
N SER A 63 -14.52 -3.35 10.49
CA SER A 63 -13.42 -2.72 11.21
C SER A 63 -13.01 -1.40 10.53
N MET A 64 -13.38 -0.25 11.12
CA MET A 64 -13.18 1.05 10.46
C MET A 64 -11.70 1.41 10.31
N PRO A 65 -11.30 1.92 9.14
CA PRO A 65 -9.89 2.16 8.85
C PRO A 65 -9.42 3.53 9.32
N THR A 66 -8.28 3.55 10.00
CA THR A 66 -7.49 4.77 10.25
C THR A 66 -6.55 5.11 9.10
N ASP A 67 -6.16 4.10 8.32
CA ASP A 67 -5.30 4.23 7.16
C ASP A 67 -5.71 3.17 6.13
N VAL A 68 -5.93 3.57 4.86
CA VAL A 68 -6.26 2.65 3.76
C VAL A 68 -5.16 2.68 2.71
N TYR A 69 -4.87 1.52 2.13
CA TYR A 69 -3.78 1.32 1.18
C TYR A 69 -4.21 0.42 0.03
N VAL A 70 -3.57 0.61 -1.12
CA VAL A 70 -3.75 -0.17 -2.34
C VAL A 70 -2.38 -0.58 -2.89
N SER A 71 -2.26 -1.77 -3.48
CA SER A 71 -1.01 -2.25 -4.08
C SER A 71 -0.62 -1.43 -5.30
N THR A 72 0.69 -1.24 -5.49
CA THR A 72 1.25 -0.63 -6.71
C THR A 72 1.18 -1.59 -7.91
N SER A 73 1.19 -2.90 -7.64
CA SER A 73 1.02 -3.94 -8.65
C SER A 73 -0.44 -4.36 -8.83
N SER A 74 -0.76 -4.72 -10.07
CA SER A 74 -2.00 -5.42 -10.43
C SER A 74 -1.72 -6.89 -10.70
N TRP A 75 -2.59 -7.76 -10.20
CA TRP A 75 -2.45 -9.21 -10.22
C TRP A 75 -3.64 -9.86 -10.90
N LEU A 76 -3.44 -11.04 -11.48
CA LEU A 76 -4.55 -11.86 -11.98
C LEU A 76 -5.50 -12.26 -10.84
N ASP A 77 -4.92 -12.60 -9.68
CA ASP A 77 -5.64 -12.75 -8.43
C ASP A 77 -4.93 -11.99 -7.30
N PRO A 78 -5.47 -10.83 -6.86
CA PRO A 78 -4.85 -10.04 -5.79
C PRO A 78 -5.14 -10.59 -4.39
N ILE A 79 -6.02 -11.60 -4.28
CA ILE A 79 -6.45 -12.16 -3.01
C ILE A 79 -5.45 -13.21 -2.55
N ASN A 80 -5.10 -13.17 -1.26
CA ASN A 80 -4.20 -14.13 -0.63
C ASN A 80 -2.88 -14.34 -1.39
N LEU A 81 -2.26 -13.27 -1.89
CA LEU A 81 -0.97 -13.33 -2.57
C LEU A 81 0.07 -14.08 -1.70
N PRO A 82 0.81 -15.04 -2.27
CA PRO A 82 1.84 -15.76 -1.52
C PRO A 82 2.95 -14.79 -1.09
N ARG A 83 3.57 -15.09 0.05
CA ARG A 83 4.76 -14.34 0.49
C ARG A 83 5.89 -14.57 -0.53
N ILE A 84 6.81 -13.62 -0.65
CA ILE A 84 7.95 -13.74 -1.61
C ILE A 84 8.76 -15.03 -1.38
N LYS A 85 8.86 -15.50 -0.13
CA LYS A 85 9.60 -16.73 0.23
C LYS A 85 8.73 -18.00 0.22
N ASP A 86 7.46 -17.91 -0.18
CA ASP A 86 6.55 -19.04 -0.22
C ASP A 86 6.79 -19.85 -1.49
N THR A 87 7.34 -21.04 -1.34
CA THR A 87 7.62 -21.97 -2.45
C THR A 87 6.55 -23.05 -2.62
N LYS A 88 5.55 -23.09 -1.73
CA LYS A 88 4.49 -24.12 -1.75
C LYS A 88 3.34 -23.74 -2.68
N ARG A 89 3.10 -22.44 -2.85
CA ARG A 89 2.03 -21.90 -3.70
C ARG A 89 2.60 -21.47 -5.05
N PRO A 90 1.81 -21.56 -6.13
CA PRO A 90 2.25 -21.09 -7.44
C PRO A 90 2.54 -19.58 -7.40
N SER A 91 3.54 -19.15 -8.19
CA SER A 91 3.89 -17.75 -8.33
C SER A 91 2.69 -16.95 -8.87
N PRO A 92 2.35 -15.80 -8.26
CA PRO A 92 1.21 -15.02 -8.68
C PRO A 92 1.50 -14.34 -10.03
N ILE A 93 0.47 -14.23 -10.86
CA ILE A 93 0.61 -13.64 -12.19
C ILE A 93 0.53 -12.12 -12.06
N LEU A 94 1.69 -11.46 -12.12
CA LEU A 94 1.82 -10.01 -12.23
C LEU A 94 1.32 -9.55 -13.60
N LEU A 95 0.33 -8.65 -13.61
CA LEU A 95 -0.26 -8.07 -14.81
C LEU A 95 0.25 -6.66 -15.09
N ASP A 96 0.51 -5.89 -14.03
CA ASP A 96 1.01 -4.53 -14.15
C ASP A 96 1.73 -4.09 -12.86
N HIS A 97 2.57 -3.07 -12.96
CA HIS A 97 3.25 -2.45 -11.82
C HIS A 97 3.44 -0.95 -12.06
N LEU A 98 2.67 -0.15 -11.32
CA LEU A 98 2.79 1.30 -11.28
C LEU A 98 4.21 1.69 -10.87
N VAL A 99 4.76 2.72 -11.53
CA VAL A 99 5.99 3.37 -11.07
C VAL A 99 5.60 4.34 -9.98
N VAL A 100 6.13 4.13 -8.77
CA VAL A 100 5.88 5.03 -7.64
C VAL A 100 7.19 5.49 -7.02
N PHE A 101 7.29 6.80 -6.81
CA PHE A 101 8.35 7.43 -6.01
C PHE A 101 7.72 8.05 -4.77
N ASP A 102 8.22 7.68 -3.58
CA ASP A 102 7.79 8.25 -2.30
C ASP A 102 8.85 9.21 -1.77
N ILE A 103 8.43 10.42 -1.42
CA ILE A 103 9.29 11.52 -0.94
C ILE A 103 8.74 11.99 0.41
N ASP A 104 9.35 11.53 1.50
CA ASP A 104 8.98 11.85 2.89
C ASP A 104 10.09 12.66 3.58
N ILE A 105 9.87 13.97 3.78
CA ILE A 105 10.81 14.81 4.52
C ILE A 105 10.24 15.07 5.92
N ARG A 106 11.04 14.71 6.93
CA ARG A 106 10.62 14.74 8.34
C ARG A 106 11.14 15.97 9.08
N PRO A 107 10.44 16.41 10.13
CA PRO A 107 9.13 15.97 10.62
C PRO A 107 7.96 16.68 9.91
N PHE A 108 6.72 16.35 10.30
CA PHE A 108 5.50 17.01 9.78
C PHE A 108 5.45 18.48 10.18
N CYS A 109 5.76 19.37 9.24
CA CYS A 109 5.61 20.81 9.34
C CYS A 109 5.65 21.46 7.95
N LEU A 110 5.20 22.71 7.83
CA LEU A 110 5.15 23.45 6.56
C LEU A 110 6.52 23.57 5.90
N THR A 111 7.58 23.89 6.67
CA THR A 111 8.93 24.00 6.10
C THR A 111 9.39 22.70 5.43
N ARG A 112 9.19 21.55 6.09
CA ARG A 112 9.60 20.25 5.53
C ARG A 112 8.70 19.78 4.40
N LEU A 113 7.41 20.11 4.46
CA LEU A 113 6.50 19.87 3.35
C LEU A 113 6.86 20.70 2.12
N GLU A 114 7.30 21.94 2.30
CA GLU A 114 7.76 22.78 1.19
C GLU A 114 9.06 22.22 0.57
N GLU A 115 9.99 21.73 1.38
CA GLU A 115 11.16 21.01 0.90
C GLU A 115 10.75 19.74 0.11
N ALA A 116 9.81 18.96 0.64
CA ALA A 116 9.32 17.75 -0.02
C ALA A 116 8.60 18.09 -1.34
N ARG A 117 7.83 19.18 -1.38
CA ARG A 117 7.16 19.69 -2.58
C ARG A 117 8.18 20.04 -3.66
N LYS A 118 9.21 20.82 -3.32
CA LYS A 118 10.30 21.18 -4.26
C LYS A 118 11.04 19.95 -4.78
N ALA A 119 11.36 18.99 -3.91
CA ALA A 119 11.99 17.73 -4.32
C ALA A 119 11.08 16.93 -5.27
N THR A 120 9.78 16.91 -5.02
CA THR A 120 8.77 16.25 -5.86
C THR A 120 8.65 16.95 -7.22
N LEU A 121 8.60 18.28 -7.25
CA LEU A 121 8.58 19.08 -8.47
C LEU A 121 9.82 18.83 -9.33
N ASN A 122 11.00 18.85 -8.71
CA ASN A 122 12.26 18.60 -9.42
C ASN A 122 12.30 17.18 -9.98
N LEU A 123 11.85 16.18 -9.23
CA LEU A 123 11.76 14.80 -9.72
C LEU A 123 10.75 14.66 -10.86
N ARG A 124 9.58 15.30 -10.77
CA ARG A 124 8.57 15.32 -11.84
C ARG A 124 9.19 15.83 -13.15
N ASN A 125 9.86 16.98 -13.10
CA ASN A 125 10.48 17.58 -14.28
C ASN A 125 11.61 16.69 -14.82
N TRP A 126 12.46 16.16 -13.95
CA TRP A 126 13.51 15.24 -14.36
C TRP A 126 12.96 13.99 -15.05
N LEU A 127 11.88 13.39 -14.53
CA LEU A 127 11.23 12.23 -15.15
C LEU A 127 10.68 12.56 -16.55
N ILE A 128 10.08 13.74 -16.72
CA ILE A 128 9.56 14.20 -18.03
C ILE A 128 10.71 14.39 -19.02
N ASP A 129 11.83 14.96 -18.58
CA ASP A 129 12.94 15.32 -19.45
C ASP A 129 13.87 14.14 -19.79
N ASN A 130 13.92 13.11 -18.93
CA ASN A 130 14.94 12.05 -19.00
C ASN A 130 14.39 10.63 -19.14
N THR A 131 13.07 10.44 -19.07
CA THR A 131 12.46 9.10 -19.11
C THR A 131 11.15 9.10 -19.91
N ASP A 132 10.73 7.91 -20.35
CA ASP A 132 9.42 7.74 -21.00
C ASP A 132 8.27 7.53 -20.00
N ILE A 133 8.53 7.68 -18.69
CA ILE A 133 7.51 7.43 -17.65
C ILE A 133 6.37 8.44 -17.79
N LYS A 134 5.16 7.92 -17.99
CA LYS A 134 3.94 8.73 -18.10
C LYS A 134 3.40 8.98 -16.70
N ILE A 135 3.63 10.17 -16.16
CA ILE A 135 3.11 10.56 -14.85
C ILE A 135 1.58 10.61 -14.92
N ARG A 136 0.91 9.86 -14.04
CA ARG A 136 -0.56 9.88 -13.92
C ARG A 136 -1.01 11.05 -13.05
N HIS A 137 -0.37 11.22 -11.89
CA HIS A 137 -0.64 12.29 -10.96
C HIS A 137 0.37 12.29 -9.80
N ILE A 138 0.31 13.36 -9.00
CA ILE A 138 1.06 13.50 -7.75
C ILE A 138 0.07 13.51 -6.58
N THR A 139 0.37 12.76 -5.53
CA THR A 139 -0.49 12.64 -4.35
C THR A 139 0.18 13.23 -3.12
N PHE A 140 -0.49 14.12 -2.40
CA PHE A 140 -0.13 14.44 -1.02
C PHE A 140 -0.54 13.28 -0.10
N SER A 141 0.41 12.71 0.63
CA SER A 141 0.21 11.52 1.48
C SER A 141 -0.72 11.73 2.70
N GLY A 142 -1.19 12.95 2.96
CA GLY A 142 -1.90 13.31 4.19
C GLY A 142 -0.96 13.57 5.39
N SER A 143 0.36 13.45 5.21
CA SER A 143 1.32 13.74 6.28
C SER A 143 2.55 14.46 5.76
N LYS A 144 3.69 13.78 5.60
CA LYS A 144 5.03 14.41 5.51
C LYS A 144 5.60 14.49 4.09
N GLY A 145 4.85 14.00 3.12
CA GLY A 145 5.42 13.71 1.83
C GLY A 145 4.41 13.55 0.71
N PHE A 146 4.95 13.25 -0.45
CA PHE A 146 4.22 13.11 -1.70
C PHE A 146 4.58 11.79 -2.39
N HIS A 147 3.65 11.29 -3.20
CA HIS A 147 3.90 10.19 -4.11
C HIS A 147 3.78 10.70 -5.55
N ILE A 148 4.77 10.43 -6.40
CA ILE A 148 4.62 10.54 -7.86
C ILE A 148 4.22 9.16 -8.35
N ILE A 149 3.08 9.07 -9.05
CA ILE A 149 2.54 7.82 -9.58
C ILE A 149 2.52 7.93 -11.10
N GLY A 150 3.10 6.93 -11.78
CA GLY A 150 3.19 6.90 -13.23
C GLY A 150 3.11 5.50 -13.82
N ASP A 151 2.93 5.47 -15.14
CA ASP A 151 2.93 4.27 -15.97
C ASP A 151 4.25 4.18 -16.75
N ASP A 152 4.80 2.97 -16.83
CA ASP A 152 5.93 2.69 -17.71
C ASP A 152 5.41 2.14 -19.04
N PRO A 153 5.62 2.85 -20.17
CA PRO A 153 5.22 2.36 -21.47
C PRO A 153 6.05 1.16 -21.94
N ASP A 154 7.25 0.92 -21.39
CA ASP A 154 8.03 -0.28 -21.73
C ASP A 154 7.44 -1.52 -21.04
N ARG A 155 6.74 -2.32 -21.85
CA ARG A 155 6.08 -3.56 -21.44
C ARG A 155 6.93 -4.81 -21.62
N LYS A 156 8.19 -4.73 -22.08
CA LYS A 156 9.02 -5.91 -22.43
C LYS A 156 9.11 -6.92 -21.28
N SER A 157 9.29 -6.45 -20.05
CA SER A 157 9.37 -7.32 -18.87
C SER A 157 8.09 -8.13 -18.64
N PHE A 158 6.92 -7.60 -19.01
CA PHE A 158 5.63 -8.27 -18.85
C PHE A 158 5.37 -9.35 -19.92
N SER A 159 6.15 -9.37 -21.00
CA SER A 159 6.07 -10.41 -22.04
C SER A 159 6.68 -11.74 -21.62
N GLU A 160 7.44 -11.79 -20.52
CA GLU A 160 8.01 -13.02 -19.97
C GLU A 160 6.90 -13.99 -19.55
N PRO A 161 6.77 -15.19 -20.13
CA PRO A 161 5.68 -16.13 -19.80
C PRO A 161 5.76 -16.68 -18.37
N ASP A 162 6.95 -16.93 -17.83
CA ASP A 162 7.10 -17.46 -16.47
C ASP A 162 6.79 -16.37 -15.42
N PRO A 163 5.82 -16.57 -14.51
CA PRO A 163 5.41 -15.54 -13.56
C PRO A 163 6.52 -15.09 -12.58
N LEU A 164 7.39 -16.01 -12.17
CA LEU A 164 8.49 -15.71 -11.26
C LEU A 164 9.57 -14.87 -11.96
N LEU A 165 9.98 -15.30 -13.16
CA LEU A 165 10.95 -14.56 -13.97
C LEU A 165 10.38 -13.20 -14.40
N ARG A 166 9.08 -13.11 -14.70
CA ARG A 166 8.40 -11.85 -15.01
C ARG A 166 8.50 -10.87 -13.84
N GLU A 167 8.15 -11.31 -12.62
CA GLU A 167 8.23 -10.46 -11.44
C GLU A 167 9.66 -9.95 -11.18
N GLU A 168 10.67 -10.83 -11.32
CA GLU A 168 12.08 -10.43 -11.16
C GLU A 168 12.58 -9.49 -12.27
N LYS A 169 12.15 -9.69 -13.53
CA LYS A 169 12.46 -8.75 -14.64
C LYS A 169 11.87 -7.37 -14.39
N VAL A 170 10.59 -7.29 -14.01
CA VAL A 170 9.93 -6.02 -13.67
C VAL A 170 10.63 -5.33 -12.50
N LYS A 171 10.98 -6.08 -11.45
CA LYS A 171 11.72 -5.57 -10.30
C LYS A 171 13.11 -5.05 -10.68
N SER A 172 13.83 -5.75 -11.55
CA SER A 172 15.14 -5.32 -12.07
C SER A 172 15.03 -4.02 -12.88
N GLN A 173 14.06 -3.93 -13.79
CA GLN A 173 13.77 -2.73 -14.58
C GLN A 173 13.46 -1.52 -13.67
N ARG A 174 12.60 -1.71 -12.66
CA ARG A 174 12.27 -0.66 -11.68
C ARG A 174 13.48 -0.24 -10.84
N LYS A 175 14.36 -1.18 -10.49
CA LYS A 175 15.60 -0.89 -9.76
C LYS A 175 16.57 -0.07 -10.60
N GLN A 176 16.69 -0.33 -11.90
CA GLN A 176 17.50 0.48 -12.81
C GLN A 176 17.00 1.92 -12.87
N LEU A 177 15.70 2.12 -13.07
CA LEU A 177 15.08 3.45 -13.05
C LEU A 177 15.32 4.16 -11.70
N LEU A 178 15.12 3.45 -10.58
CA LEU A 178 15.37 3.99 -9.25
C LEU A 178 16.84 4.43 -9.06
N ASN A 179 17.80 3.66 -9.58
CA ASN A 179 19.21 4.03 -9.51
C ASN A 179 19.50 5.33 -10.27
N GLN A 180 18.96 5.49 -11.49
CA GLN A 180 19.11 6.72 -12.26
C GLN A 180 18.55 7.94 -11.50
N VAL A 181 17.38 7.79 -10.88
CA VAL A 181 16.75 8.83 -10.06
C VAL A 181 17.61 9.20 -8.84
N ILE A 182 18.22 8.21 -8.18
CA ILE A 182 19.11 8.44 -7.03
C ILE A 182 20.43 9.09 -7.49
N GLU A 183 21.00 8.66 -8.61
CA GLU A 183 22.23 9.22 -9.20
C GLU A 183 22.03 10.67 -9.63
N ALA A 184 20.83 11.03 -10.11
CA ALA A 184 20.42 12.41 -10.36
C ALA A 184 20.18 13.25 -9.09
N GLY A 185 20.32 12.66 -7.89
CA GLY A 185 20.28 13.37 -6.61
C GLY A 185 18.89 13.54 -5.99
N HIS A 186 17.87 12.81 -6.47
CA HIS A 186 16.52 12.94 -5.92
C HIS A 186 16.32 12.14 -4.61
N PRO A 187 15.70 12.74 -3.57
CA PRO A 187 15.59 12.13 -2.24
C PRO A 187 14.37 11.21 -2.11
N VAL A 188 14.35 10.11 -2.87
CA VAL A 188 13.25 9.12 -2.87
C VAL A 188 13.50 7.96 -1.89
N ASP A 189 12.43 7.32 -1.40
CA ASP A 189 12.53 6.06 -0.64
C ASP A 189 13.02 4.93 -1.56
N LYS A 190 14.20 4.38 -1.23
CA LYS A 190 14.90 3.35 -2.02
C LYS A 190 14.19 2.00 -2.07
N VAL A 191 13.16 1.78 -1.26
CA VAL A 191 12.48 0.49 -1.15
C VAL A 191 11.15 0.50 -1.90
N VAL A 192 10.55 1.67 -2.15
CA VAL A 192 9.19 1.76 -2.70
C VAL A 192 9.15 1.37 -4.18
N THR A 193 9.99 1.97 -5.01
CA THR A 193 9.87 1.89 -6.49
C THR A 193 10.10 0.48 -7.06
N ALA A 194 11.03 -0.29 -6.50
CA ALA A 194 11.37 -1.63 -6.99
C ALA A 194 10.54 -2.75 -6.35
N ASP A 195 9.76 -2.46 -5.30
CA ASP A 195 8.99 -3.45 -4.56
C ASP A 195 7.64 -3.72 -5.22
N THR A 196 7.57 -4.81 -5.96
CA THR A 196 6.35 -5.29 -6.64
C THR A 196 5.21 -5.61 -5.68
N ARG A 197 5.46 -5.77 -4.38
CA ARG A 197 4.44 -6.04 -3.35
C ARG A 197 4.13 -4.80 -2.51
N ARG A 198 4.63 -3.62 -2.91
CA ARG A 198 4.41 -2.37 -2.20
C ARG A 198 2.93 -2.00 -2.21
N VAL A 199 2.48 -1.43 -1.10
CA VAL A 199 1.20 -0.75 -1.01
C VAL A 199 1.44 0.73 -0.71
N ILE A 200 0.61 1.58 -1.31
CA ILE A 200 0.63 3.03 -1.13
C ILE A 200 -0.70 3.47 -0.54
N ARG A 201 -0.71 4.61 0.14
CA ARG A 201 -1.94 5.13 0.72
C ARG A 201 -2.94 5.44 -0.39
N LEU A 202 -4.18 5.00 -0.21
CA LEU A 202 -5.24 5.20 -1.18
C LEU A 202 -5.69 6.69 -1.15
N PRO A 203 -5.59 7.43 -2.27
CA PRO A 203 -6.16 8.77 -2.34
C PRO A 203 -7.66 8.78 -2.02
N GLY A 204 -8.15 9.86 -1.42
CA GLY A 204 -9.51 9.98 -0.88
C GLY A 204 -9.67 9.49 0.57
N THR A 205 -8.64 8.87 1.16
CA THR A 205 -8.72 8.30 2.53
C THR A 205 -7.96 9.13 3.57
N ILE A 206 -8.40 9.08 4.83
CA ILE A 206 -7.76 9.83 5.91
C ILE A 206 -6.37 9.24 6.25
N HIS A 207 -5.44 10.11 6.62
CA HIS A 207 -4.22 9.74 7.32
C HIS A 207 -4.44 9.73 8.84
N GLY A 208 -4.48 8.54 9.46
CA GLY A 208 -4.93 8.37 10.84
C GLY A 208 -4.16 9.17 11.90
N LYS A 209 -2.89 9.51 11.67
CA LYS A 209 -2.12 10.32 12.64
C LYS A 209 -2.37 11.82 12.56
N THR A 210 -2.87 12.32 11.42
CA THR A 210 -2.94 13.76 11.14
C THR A 210 -4.38 14.23 10.89
N GLY A 211 -5.27 13.34 10.45
CA GLY A 211 -6.64 13.68 10.06
C GLY A 211 -6.75 14.34 8.68
N TRP A 212 -5.63 14.52 7.97
CA TRP A 212 -5.63 15.04 6.60
C TRP A 212 -5.90 13.94 5.59
N VAL A 213 -6.60 14.28 4.51
CA VAL A 213 -6.92 13.32 3.45
C VAL A 213 -5.74 13.17 2.49
N CYS A 214 -5.43 11.92 2.15
CA CYS A 214 -4.52 11.59 1.07
C CYS A 214 -5.12 12.09 -0.25
N THR A 215 -4.53 13.08 -0.89
CA THR A 215 -5.21 13.85 -1.93
C THR A 215 -4.37 13.90 -3.19
N ILE A 216 -4.96 13.52 -4.33
CA ILE A 216 -4.37 13.78 -5.65
C ILE A 216 -4.35 15.29 -5.84
N LEU A 217 -3.18 15.85 -6.10
CA LEU A 217 -3.01 17.27 -6.34
C LEU A 217 -3.42 17.61 -7.77
N ASN A 218 -4.02 18.78 -7.94
CA ASN A 218 -4.12 19.39 -9.26
C ASN A 218 -2.71 19.72 -9.76
N ASP A 219 -2.46 19.58 -11.06
CA ASP A 219 -1.12 19.73 -11.64
C ASP A 219 -0.49 21.09 -11.36
N GLU A 220 -1.28 22.16 -11.28
CA GLU A 220 -0.79 23.50 -10.95
C GLU A 220 -0.33 23.63 -9.49
N TRP A 221 -0.91 22.86 -8.56
CA TRP A 221 -0.64 23.03 -7.13
C TRP A 221 0.76 22.59 -6.74
N ILE A 222 1.36 21.62 -7.44
CA ILE A 222 2.72 21.19 -7.14
C ILE A 222 3.73 22.29 -7.46
N GLU A 223 3.39 23.26 -8.30
CA GLU A 223 4.24 24.40 -8.66
C GLU A 223 4.13 25.53 -7.64
N LEU A 224 2.97 25.64 -6.98
CA LEU A 224 2.70 26.63 -5.95
C LEU A 224 3.26 26.23 -4.57
N PRO A 225 3.71 27.20 -3.76
CA PRO A 225 4.06 26.98 -2.36
C PRO A 225 2.96 26.27 -1.54
N VAL A 226 3.36 25.42 -0.60
CA VAL A 226 2.45 24.58 0.23
C VAL A 226 1.36 25.40 0.93
N ASN A 227 1.67 26.61 1.39
CA ASN A 227 0.70 27.48 2.07
C ASN A 227 -0.43 28.00 1.17
N GLU A 228 -0.29 27.95 -0.15
CA GLU A 228 -1.30 28.44 -1.09
C GLU A 228 -2.39 27.43 -1.43
N TRP A 229 -2.12 26.14 -1.26
CA TRP A 229 -3.07 25.07 -1.55
C TRP A 229 -3.46 24.22 -0.35
N THR A 230 -2.72 24.26 0.77
CA THR A 230 -3.04 23.44 1.95
C THR A 230 -4.42 23.70 2.54
N ASN A 231 -4.96 24.91 2.42
CA ASN A 231 -6.33 25.20 2.85
C ASN A 231 -7.40 24.54 1.96
N LYS A 232 -7.06 24.17 0.73
CA LYS A 232 -7.94 23.49 -0.25
C LYS A 232 -7.97 21.97 -0.06
N ILE A 233 -7.01 21.41 0.67
CA ILE A 233 -6.93 19.96 0.91
C ILE A 233 -8.02 19.52 1.93
N PRO A 234 -8.82 18.50 1.61
CA PRO A 234 -9.79 17.94 2.54
C PRO A 234 -9.13 17.40 3.81
N LYS A 235 -9.81 17.55 4.93
CA LYS A 235 -9.38 17.04 6.23
C LYS A 235 -10.61 16.80 7.12
N HIS A 236 -10.44 15.92 8.09
CA HIS A 236 -11.42 15.73 9.15
C HIS A 236 -11.43 16.94 10.09
N ASP A 237 -12.55 17.22 10.76
CA ASP A 237 -12.69 18.36 11.68
C ASP A 237 -11.69 18.30 12.84
N SER A 238 -11.43 17.10 13.34
CA SER A 238 -10.42 16.83 14.37
C SER A 238 -8.96 16.92 13.90
N ALA A 239 -8.69 17.18 12.62
CA ALA A 239 -7.35 17.14 12.04
C ALA A 239 -6.35 18.06 12.75
N ILE A 240 -5.11 17.59 12.91
CA ILE A 240 -4.05 18.40 13.50
C ILE A 240 -3.68 19.53 12.54
N LYS A 241 -3.50 20.75 13.07
CA LYS A 241 -2.93 21.85 12.29
C LYS A 241 -1.47 21.53 11.93
N ILE A 242 -1.07 21.82 10.69
CA ILE A 242 0.32 21.65 10.26
C ILE A 242 1.20 22.66 11.02
N PRO A 243 2.19 22.20 11.80
CA PRO A 243 3.11 23.12 12.47
C PRO A 243 3.91 23.93 11.44
N LYS A 244 4.23 25.19 11.73
CA LYS A 244 5.04 26.02 10.80
C LYS A 244 6.49 25.50 10.69
N LYS A 245 7.13 25.29 11.83
CA LYS A 245 8.55 24.90 11.96
C LYS A 245 8.67 23.51 12.60
N PRO A 246 9.78 22.79 12.37
CA PRO A 246 10.03 21.53 13.08
C PRO A 246 10.09 21.77 14.60
N PRO A 247 9.64 20.79 15.43
CA PRO A 247 9.76 20.90 16.87
C PRO A 247 11.23 21.05 17.29
N ILE A 248 11.48 21.96 18.23
CA ILE A 248 12.81 22.17 18.82
C ILE A 248 13.21 20.86 19.52
N ARG A 249 14.27 20.22 19.03
CA ARG A 249 14.87 19.06 19.70
C ARG A 249 15.83 19.58 20.75
N ILE A 250 15.40 19.60 22.01
CA ILE A 250 16.36 19.70 23.13
C ILE A 250 17.12 18.37 23.17
N PRO A 251 18.46 18.36 23.10
CA PRO A 251 19.22 17.12 23.17
C PRO A 251 18.91 16.42 24.50
N LYS A 252 18.34 15.22 24.41
CA LYS A 252 18.18 14.36 25.58
C LYS A 252 19.55 13.76 25.89
N PHE A 253 20.20 14.22 26.96
CA PHE A 253 21.33 13.50 27.53
C PHE A 253 20.84 12.13 27.99
N SER A 254 21.26 11.08 27.29
CA SER A 254 21.03 9.71 27.74
C SER A 254 22.11 9.35 28.77
N LEU A 255 21.71 9.17 30.03
CA LEU A 255 22.56 8.47 31.00
C LEU A 255 22.75 7.02 30.53
N PRO A 256 23.95 6.41 30.72
CA PRO A 256 24.21 5.06 30.26
C PRO A 256 23.24 4.07 30.92
N LYS A 257 22.46 3.34 30.12
CA LYS A 257 21.63 2.25 30.64
C LYS A 257 22.51 1.04 30.93
N ILE A 258 22.50 0.60 32.18
CA ILE A 258 23.10 -0.66 32.64
C ILE A 258 22.33 -1.82 31.96
N ASN A 259 23.05 -2.63 31.18
CA ASN A 259 22.51 -3.81 30.52
C ASN A 259 22.34 -4.95 31.53
N LEU A 260 21.13 -5.12 32.07
CA LEU A 260 20.74 -6.34 32.77
C LEU A 260 20.29 -7.37 31.72
N ARG A 261 21.14 -8.37 31.48
CA ARG A 261 20.84 -9.54 30.65
C ARG A 261 19.87 -10.47 31.41
N PHE A 262 18.67 -10.68 30.86
CA PHE A 262 17.78 -11.75 31.31
C PHE A 262 17.99 -12.99 30.42
N PRO A 263 17.99 -14.22 30.98
CA PRO A 263 18.17 -15.42 30.19
C PRO A 263 16.91 -15.73 29.37
N SER A 264 17.11 -16.04 28.08
CA SER A 264 16.05 -16.44 27.17
C SER A 264 15.51 -17.83 27.52
N LYS A 265 14.19 -17.95 27.76
CA LYS A 265 13.51 -19.25 27.80
C LYS A 265 13.57 -19.91 26.42
N LYS A 266 14.00 -21.17 26.38
CA LYS A 266 13.94 -22.05 25.19
C LYS A 266 12.47 -22.21 24.76
N ILE A 267 12.20 -21.95 23.48
CA ILE A 267 10.91 -22.24 22.85
C ILE A 267 10.90 -23.74 22.51
N ALA A 268 9.93 -24.47 23.06
CA ALA A 268 9.69 -25.87 22.74
C ALA A 268 9.14 -26.01 21.30
N SER A 269 9.46 -27.12 20.65
CA SER A 269 9.07 -27.48 19.28
C SER A 269 7.57 -27.33 19.04
N ALA A 270 7.21 -26.63 17.95
CA ALA A 270 5.83 -26.55 17.49
C ALA A 270 5.32 -27.91 17.00
N SER A 271 4.14 -28.31 17.46
CA SER A 271 3.39 -29.46 16.96
C SER A 271 3.02 -29.26 15.49
N GLN A 272 3.28 -30.28 14.66
CA GLN A 272 2.78 -30.35 13.29
C GLN A 272 1.28 -30.65 13.32
N TYR A 273 0.48 -29.85 12.62
CA TYR A 273 -0.90 -30.16 12.30
C TYR A 273 -1.02 -30.38 10.80
N THR A 274 -1.73 -31.44 10.42
CA THR A 274 -2.15 -31.70 9.04
C THR A 274 -3.62 -31.32 8.93
N SER A 275 -3.95 -30.50 7.95
CA SER A 275 -5.33 -30.13 7.61
C SER A 275 -5.61 -30.54 6.17
N LEU A 276 -6.82 -31.04 5.93
CA LEU A 276 -7.28 -31.50 4.62
C LEU A 276 -8.51 -30.67 4.26
N GLU A 277 -8.50 -30.07 3.08
CA GLU A 277 -9.57 -29.19 2.60
C GLU A 277 -10.13 -29.76 1.30
N LEU A 278 -11.45 -29.93 1.25
CA LEU A 278 -12.19 -30.50 0.12
C LEU A 278 -13.12 -29.42 -0.43
N SER A 279 -13.06 -29.19 -1.74
CA SER A 279 -13.94 -28.26 -2.46
C SER A 279 -14.92 -29.05 -3.34
N SER A 280 -16.18 -28.64 -3.33
CA SER A 280 -17.26 -29.20 -4.16
C SER A 280 -17.41 -28.51 -5.53
N HIS A 281 -16.52 -27.59 -5.88
CA HIS A 281 -16.63 -26.77 -7.09
C HIS A 281 -15.70 -27.27 -8.19
N VAL A 282 -16.32 -27.77 -9.26
CA VAL A 282 -15.66 -28.25 -10.48
C VAL A 282 -15.74 -27.15 -11.54
N SER A 283 -14.63 -26.86 -12.23
CA SER A 283 -14.61 -25.81 -13.26
C SER A 283 -15.53 -26.16 -14.43
N GLY A 284 -16.39 -25.21 -14.85
CA GLY A 284 -17.27 -25.36 -16.02
C GLY A 284 -18.75 -25.60 -15.70
N THR A 285 -19.15 -25.64 -14.43
CA THR A 285 -20.54 -25.98 -14.04
C THR A 285 -21.46 -24.78 -13.77
N ASN A 286 -21.01 -23.54 -14.01
CA ASN A 286 -21.75 -22.30 -13.70
C ASN A 286 -22.37 -22.34 -12.28
N ASP A 287 -21.53 -22.50 -11.26
CA ASP A 287 -21.93 -22.46 -9.83
C ASP A 287 -22.91 -23.55 -9.35
N ARG A 288 -23.03 -24.68 -10.08
CA ARG A 288 -23.71 -25.88 -9.56
C ARG A 288 -22.76 -26.74 -8.74
N SER A 289 -23.22 -27.19 -7.57
CA SER A 289 -22.48 -28.11 -6.69
C SER A 289 -22.43 -29.53 -7.30
N ALA A 290 -21.26 -30.16 -7.26
CA ALA A 290 -21.09 -31.55 -7.67
C ALA A 290 -20.54 -32.40 -6.50
N PHE A 291 -21.06 -33.63 -6.37
CA PHE A 291 -20.55 -34.62 -5.43
C PHE A 291 -19.81 -35.71 -6.20
N VAL A 292 -18.52 -35.88 -5.93
CA VAL A 292 -17.70 -36.95 -6.51
C VAL A 292 -17.15 -37.76 -5.36
N SER A 293 -17.40 -39.07 -5.38
CA SER A 293 -16.85 -40.01 -4.42
C SER A 293 -16.13 -41.12 -5.17
N TRP A 294 -14.98 -41.54 -4.64
CA TRP A 294 -14.30 -42.74 -5.07
C TRP A 294 -14.45 -43.80 -3.97
N LEU A 295 -15.22 -44.84 -4.28
CA LEU A 295 -15.38 -46.01 -3.42
C LEU A 295 -14.34 -47.08 -3.76
N PRO A 296 -13.69 -47.71 -2.77
CA PRO A 296 -12.82 -48.86 -3.03
C PRO A 296 -13.64 -50.01 -3.62
N ARG A 297 -13.00 -50.87 -4.42
CA ARG A 297 -13.69 -51.96 -5.13
C ARG A 297 -14.42 -52.94 -4.19
N LYS A 298 -14.02 -53.05 -2.92
CA LYS A 298 -14.66 -53.85 -1.87
C LYS A 298 -14.43 -53.21 -0.49
N TRP A 299 -15.34 -53.43 0.45
CA TRP A 299 -15.19 -53.03 1.85
C TRP A 299 -15.07 -54.30 2.71
N GLY A 300 -13.93 -54.49 3.36
CA GLY A 300 -13.64 -55.59 4.28
C GLY A 300 -12.61 -56.61 3.78
N ASP A 301 -11.85 -57.17 4.71
CA ASP A 301 -10.89 -58.26 4.48
C ASP A 301 -11.61 -59.62 4.41
N ILE A 302 -11.14 -60.48 3.52
CA ILE A 302 -11.47 -61.91 3.56
C ILE A 302 -10.58 -62.52 4.64
N ARG A 303 -11.20 -63.13 5.66
CA ARG A 303 -10.52 -63.96 6.66
C ARG A 303 -9.72 -65.08 6.00
#